data_AF-A0A955Y7B3-F1
#
_entry.id   AF-A0A955Y7B3-F1
#
_cell.length_a   1.000
_cell.length_b   1.000
_cell.length_c   1.000
_cell.angle_alpha   90.00
_cell.angle_beta   90.00
_cell.angle_gamma   90.00
#
_symmetry.space_group_name_H-M   'P 1'
#
loop_
_entity.id
_entity.type
_entity.pdbx_description
1 polymer ?
#
loop_
_entity_poly.entity_id
_entity_poly.type
_entity_poly.pdbx_seq_one_letter_code
_entity_poly.pdbx_strand_id
1 'polypeptide(L)' 'AIRAADSIVLNIAEGISRGGKSGMNHFRIAKGSAGEAFAALDVTDFPGCAERRADLRRIGAMVTKLRVH' A
#
# COMPACT_ATOMS: atom_id res chain seq x y z
N ALA A 1 3.38 11.78 -0.04
CA ALA A 1 2.45 11.05 0.85
C ALA A 1 1.05 10.91 0.26
N ILE A 2 0.32 12.00 -0.02
CA ILE A 2 -1.09 11.95 -0.49
C ILE A 2 -1.25 11.07 -1.74
N ARG A 3 -0.49 11.36 -2.82
CA ARG A 3 -0.53 10.55 -4.05
C ARG A 3 -0.17 9.08 -3.84
N ALA A 4 0.75 8.79 -2.92
CA ALA A 4 1.12 7.42 -2.59
C ALA A 4 -0.04 6.71 -1.88
N ALA A 5 -0.72 7.37 -0.94
CA ALA A 5 -1.89 6.84 -0.26
C ALA A 5 -3.05 6.54 -1.24
N ASP A 6 -3.35 7.45 -2.17
CA ASP A 6 -4.36 7.22 -3.21
C ASP A 6 -3.98 6.04 -4.13
N SER A 7 -2.70 5.98 -4.50
CA SER A 7 -2.15 4.91 -5.33
C SER A 7 -2.30 3.52 -4.70
N ILE A 8 -2.25 3.40 -3.37
CA ILE A 8 -2.49 2.13 -2.65
C ILE A 8 -3.89 1.60 -2.97
N VAL A 9 -4.92 2.43 -2.75
CA VAL A 9 -6.32 2.01 -2.88
C VAL A 9 -6.64 1.68 -4.34
N LEU A 10 -6.21 2.53 -5.28
CA LEU A 10 -6.44 2.34 -6.71
C LEU A 10 -5.80 1.05 -7.23
N ASN A 11 -4.57 0.75 -6.84
CA ASN A 11 -3.89 -0.46 -7.31
C ASN A 11 -4.40 -1.74 -6.62
N ILE A 12 -4.92 -1.66 -5.39
CA ILE A 12 -5.63 -2.82 -4.81
C ILE A 12 -6.89 -3.13 -5.61
N ALA A 13 -7.71 -2.11 -5.90
CA ALA A 13 -8.94 -2.27 -6.67
C ALA A 13 -8.67 -2.81 -8.08
N GLU A 14 -7.72 -2.22 -8.80
CA GLU A 14 -7.34 -2.67 -10.13
C GLU A 14 -6.74 -4.09 -10.12
N GLY A 15 -5.96 -4.42 -9.10
CA GLY A 15 -5.41 -5.75 -8.91
C GLY A 15 -6.48 -6.83 -8.75
N ILE A 16 -7.50 -6.55 -7.94
CA ILE A 16 -8.66 -7.43 -7.75
C ILE A 16 -9.46 -7.55 -9.06
N SER A 17 -9.71 -6.43 -9.74
CA SER A 17 -10.49 -6.39 -10.99
C SER A 17 -9.85 -7.21 -12.12
N ARG A 18 -8.53 -7.10 -12.28
CA ARG A 18 -7.82 -7.78 -13.37
C ARG A 18 -7.53 -9.26 -13.12
N GLY A 19 -7.24 -9.63 -11.87
CA GLY A 19 -6.83 -10.98 -11.50
C GLY A 19 -5.54 -11.48 -12.19
N GLY A 20 -5.11 -12.69 -11.83
CA GLY A 20 -3.96 -13.37 -12.43
C GLY A 20 -2.68 -12.53 -12.49
N LYS A 21 -1.85 -12.77 -13.51
CA LYS A 21 -0.54 -12.12 -13.67
C LYS A 21 -0.64 -10.60 -13.81
N SER A 22 -1.72 -10.10 -14.40
CA SER A 22 -1.98 -8.66 -14.57
C SER A 22 -2.27 -8.00 -13.23
N GLY A 23 -3.14 -8.61 -12.41
CA GLY A 23 -3.47 -8.15 -11.06
C GLY A 23 -2.28 -8.17 -10.10
N MET A 24 -1.39 -9.19 -10.21
CA MET A 24 -0.17 -9.26 -9.40
C MET A 24 0.74 -8.04 -9.54
N ASN A 25 0.77 -7.40 -10.71
CA ASN A 25 1.57 -6.18 -10.90
C ASN A 25 1.00 -5.00 -10.10
N HIS A 26 -0.32 -4.85 -10.09
CA HIS A 26 -0.98 -3.81 -9.30
C HIS A 26 -0.77 -4.01 -7.80
N PHE A 27 -0.86 -5.25 -7.29
CA PHE A 27 -0.52 -5.52 -5.89
C PHE A 27 0.95 -5.20 -5.55
N ARG A 28 1.89 -5.38 -6.49
CA ARG A 28 3.28 -4.96 -6.30
C ARG A 28 3.39 -3.44 -6.17
N ILE A 29 2.69 -2.69 -7.03
CA ILE A 29 2.65 -1.22 -6.99
C ILE A 29 2.03 -0.75 -5.66
N ALA A 30 0.87 -1.30 -5.27
CA ALA A 30 0.22 -0.95 -4.00
C ALA A 30 1.13 -1.16 -2.78
N LYS A 31 1.89 -2.26 -2.76
CA LYS A 31 2.89 -2.51 -1.71
C LYS A 31 4.01 -1.46 -1.70
N GLY A 32 4.51 -1.08 -2.89
CA GLY A 32 5.51 -0.01 -3.02
C GLY A 32 4.99 1.33 -2.50
N SER A 33 3.80 1.74 -2.93
CA SER A 33 3.14 2.96 -2.47
C SER A 33 2.91 2.99 -0.96
N ALA A 34 2.58 1.85 -0.34
CA ALA A 34 2.48 1.74 1.12
C ALA A 34 3.83 1.97 1.83
N GLY A 35 4.92 1.48 1.25
CA GLY A 35 6.28 1.75 1.73
C GLY A 35 6.69 3.21 1.59
N GLU A 36 6.37 3.86 0.48
CA GLU A 36 6.63 5.29 0.28
C GLU A 36 5.84 6.16 1.26
N ALA A 37 4.56 5.85 1.48
CA ALA A 37 3.75 6.53 2.48
C ALA A 37 4.32 6.33 3.89
N PHE A 38 4.80 5.12 4.21
CA PHE A 38 5.43 4.82 5.50
C PHE A 38 6.72 5.63 5.70
N ALA A 39 7.59 5.68 4.69
CA ALA A 39 8.82 6.46 4.76
C ALA A 39 8.54 7.96 4.91
N ALA A 40 7.48 8.48 4.29
CA ALA A 40 7.05 9.86 4.49
C ALA A 40 6.60 10.13 5.95
N LEU A 41 5.99 9.13 6.60
CA LEU A 41 5.66 9.20 8.02
C LEU A 41 6.90 9.12 8.93
N ASP A 42 7.98 8.47 8.50
CA ASP A 42 9.23 8.44 9.30
C ASP A 42 9.92 9.81 9.37
N VAL A 43 9.72 10.67 8.38
CA VAL A 43 10.34 12.01 8.32
C VAL A 43 9.41 13.14 8.74
N THR A 44 8.21 12.82 9.22
CA THR A 44 7.21 13.81 9.66
C THR A 44 6.84 13.61 11.13
N ASP A 45 6.81 14.70 11.88
CA ASP A 45 6.42 14.71 13.29
C ASP A 45 5.04 15.37 13.43
N PHE A 46 4.00 14.57 13.26
CA PHE A 46 2.63 15.01 13.49
C PHE A 46 1.85 13.99 14.35
N PRO A 47 0.84 14.46 15.11
CA PRO A 47 0.02 13.57 15.92
C PRO A 47 -0.62 12.43 15.11
N GLY A 48 -0.50 11.20 15.63
CA GLY A 48 -1.07 9.99 15.01
C GLY A 48 -0.20 9.33 13.94
N CYS A 49 1.03 9.82 13.73
CA CYS A 49 1.98 9.24 12.79
C CYS A 49 2.28 7.76 13.10
N ALA A 50 2.34 7.38 14.39
CA ALA A 50 2.55 6.00 14.83
C ALA A 50 1.40 5.05 14.42
N GLU A 51 0.14 5.46 14.60
CA GLU A 51 -1.00 4.64 14.18
C GLU A 51 -1.03 4.48 12.66
N ARG A 52 -0.78 5.57 11.92
CA ARG A 52 -0.74 5.53 10.45
C ARG A 52 0.38 4.63 9.91
N ARG A 53 1.55 4.61 10.56
CA ARG A 53 2.62 3.64 10.24
C ARG A 53 2.18 2.20 10.49
N ALA A 54 1.46 1.94 11.58
CA ALA A 54 0.93 0.61 11.86
C ALA A 54 -0.10 0.17 10.81
N ASP A 55 -1.00 1.07 10.39
CA ASP A 55 -1.96 0.84 9.31
C ASP A 55 -1.26 0.48 8.00
N LEU A 56 -0.26 1.26 7.59
CA LEU A 56 0.49 1.02 6.36
C LEU A 56 1.27 -0.30 6.39
N ARG A 57 1.84 -0.66 7.55
CA ARG A 57 2.49 -1.96 7.75
C ARG A 57 1.49 -3.11 7.58
N ARG A 58 0.29 -2.98 8.16
CA ARG A 58 -0.79 -3.97 8.01
C ARG A 58 -1.23 -4.09 6.55
N ILE A 59 -1.43 -2.98 5.85
CA ILE A 59 -1.76 -2.96 4.42
C ILE A 59 -0.68 -3.67 3.61
N GLY A 60 0.60 -3.36 3.82
CA GLY A 60 1.70 -4.04 3.13
C GLY A 60 1.70 -5.56 3.32
N ALA A 61 1.37 -6.03 4.53
CA ALA A 61 1.23 -7.46 4.83
C ALA A 61 0.02 -8.08 4.11
N MET A 62 -1.14 -7.42 4.14
CA MET A 62 -2.35 -7.88 3.46
C MET A 62 -2.17 -7.96 1.94
N VAL A 63 -1.61 -6.91 1.33
CA VAL A 63 -1.30 -6.87 -0.11
C VAL A 63 -0.30 -7.96 -0.49
N THR A 64 0.67 -8.27 0.39
CA THR A 64 1.60 -9.38 0.14
C THR A 64 0.87 -10.73 0.07
N LYS A 65 -0.16 -10.96 0.89
CA LYS A 65 -0.99 -12.17 0.83
C LYS A 65 -1.81 -12.26 -0.45
N LEU A 66 -2.33 -11.13 -0.93
CA LEU A 66 -3.09 -11.07 -2.20
C LEU A 66 -2.25 -11.39 -3.45
N ARG A 67 -0.92 -11.28 -3.37
CA ARG A 67 0.00 -11.62 -4.48
C ARG A 67 0.22 -13.12 -4.66
N VAL A 68 -0.19 -13.93 -3.69
CA VAL A 68 0.07 -15.37 -3.64
C VAL A 68 -1.18 -16.18 -4.03
N HIS A 69 -2.25 -15.49 -4.43
CA HIS A 69 -3.47 -16.05 -5.02
C HIS A 69 -3.56 -15.58 -6.47
#